data_AF-G5J4J3-F1
#
_entry.id   AF-G5J4J3-F1
#
_cell.length_a   1.000
_cell.length_b   1.000
_cell.length_c   1.000
_cell.angle_alpha   90.00
_cell.angle_beta   90.00
_cell.angle_gamma   90.00
#
_symmetry.space_group_name_H-M   'P 1'
#
loop_
_entity.id
_entity.type
_entity.pdbx_description
1 polymer ?
#
loop_
_entity_poly.entity_id
_entity_poly.type
_entity_poly.pdbx_seq_one_letter_code
_entity_poly.pdbx_strand_id
1 'polypeptide(L)'
;MMNISKLKWIKNVKHQDNHQYWAYLPETMQIVEAKIFCLNWRDIKQKSNAQKPSKGDLMILLQRAKVTHIVEFLDDEVYDNSLDEWSIYRVVKAVWMPSKGIMWDDDRLHQKEFFGLDYIVGDGHAHSLADNNKMPQFHEYWNQYGGLSGFQNHVLEKITKI
;
A
#
# COMPACT_ATOMS: atom_id res chain seq x y z
N MET A 1 10.45 -8.47 -15.52
CA MET A 1 9.10 -7.89 -15.29
C MET A 1 8.76 -8.08 -13.82
N MET A 2 8.20 -7.09 -13.15
CA MET A 2 7.88 -7.17 -11.71
C MET A 2 6.79 -8.22 -11.47
N ASN A 3 7.03 -9.15 -10.56
CA ASN A 3 6.01 -10.15 -10.19
C ASN A 3 5.15 -9.60 -9.06
N ILE A 4 3.85 -9.44 -9.33
CA ILE A 4 2.88 -8.92 -8.37
C ILE A 4 1.82 -9.94 -7.95
N SER A 5 2.05 -11.24 -8.18
CA SER A 5 1.10 -12.29 -7.80
C SER A 5 0.80 -12.34 -6.29
N LYS A 6 1.68 -11.76 -5.48
CA LYS A 6 1.52 -11.60 -4.03
C LYS A 6 0.84 -10.29 -3.61
N LEU A 7 0.39 -9.47 -4.56
CA LEU A 7 -0.40 -8.26 -4.28
C LEU A 7 -1.81 -8.64 -3.86
N LYS A 8 -2.04 -8.57 -2.56
CA LYS A 8 -3.33 -8.92 -1.94
C LYS A 8 -3.71 -8.02 -0.78
N TRP A 9 -2.93 -6.96 -0.54
CA TRP A 9 -3.18 -6.03 0.55
C TRP A 9 -3.33 -4.60 0.05
N ILE A 10 -4.13 -3.83 0.77
CA ILE A 10 -4.21 -2.39 0.61
C ILE A 10 -4.21 -1.71 1.98
N LYS A 11 -3.61 -0.52 2.06
CA LYS A 11 -3.65 0.33 3.25
C LYS A 11 -3.65 1.78 2.83
N ASN A 12 -4.49 2.59 3.46
CA ASN A 12 -4.40 4.04 3.35
C ASN A 12 -3.45 4.58 4.43
N VAL A 13 -2.50 5.41 4.02
CA VAL A 13 -1.49 6.03 4.87
C VAL A 13 -1.81 7.52 5.03
N LYS A 14 -1.46 8.06 6.19
CA LYS A 14 -1.59 9.48 6.49
C LYS A 14 -0.19 10.01 6.79
N HIS A 15 0.09 11.24 6.35
CA HIS A 15 1.25 11.96 6.86
C HIS A 15 1.11 12.14 8.37
N GLN A 16 2.25 12.03 9.05
CA GLN A 16 2.37 12.35 10.48
C GLN A 16 2.59 13.86 10.70
N ASP A 17 2.77 14.62 9.62
CA ASP A 17 3.02 16.06 9.60
C ASP A 17 2.14 16.78 8.56
N ASN A 18 2.22 18.12 8.50
CA ASN A 18 1.44 18.93 7.56
C ASN A 18 2.01 18.94 6.13
N HIS A 19 2.93 18.03 5.79
CA HIS A 19 3.51 17.97 4.45
C HIS A 19 2.46 17.52 3.42
N GLN A 20 2.56 18.11 2.23
CA GLN A 20 1.60 17.90 1.15
C GLN A 20 2.00 16.76 0.20
N TYR A 21 3.18 16.16 0.41
CA TYR A 21 3.80 15.19 -0.49
C TYR A 21 3.46 13.74 -0.12
N TRP A 22 4.27 12.77 -0.56
CA TRP A 22 4.06 11.35 -0.24
C TRP A 22 4.59 11.02 1.17
N ALA A 23 3.91 10.11 1.87
CA ALA A 23 4.26 9.73 3.24
C ALA A 23 5.64 9.07 3.37
N TYR A 24 6.14 8.44 2.30
CA TYR A 24 7.40 7.70 2.28
C TYR A 24 8.28 8.16 1.11
N LEU A 25 8.72 9.42 1.14
CA LEU A 25 9.67 9.94 0.16
C LEU A 25 11.06 9.29 0.33
N PRO A 26 11.90 9.24 -0.72
CA PRO A 26 13.24 8.65 -0.65
C PRO A 26 14.08 9.16 0.53
N GLU A 27 13.97 10.46 0.88
CA GLU A 27 14.73 11.08 1.96
C GLU A 27 14.29 10.60 3.36
N THR A 28 13.11 9.99 3.46
CA THR A 28 12.54 9.46 4.71
C THR A 28 12.81 7.96 4.90
N MET A 29 13.39 7.29 3.90
CA MET A 29 13.65 5.85 3.93
C MET A 29 14.91 5.53 4.74
N GLN A 30 14.83 4.51 5.59
CA GLN A 30 15.94 4.04 6.40
C GLN A 30 17.12 3.52 5.55
N ILE A 31 16.83 2.93 4.39
CA ILE A 31 17.86 2.52 3.41
C ILE A 31 17.37 2.93 2.02
N VAL A 32 17.83 4.09 1.55
CA VAL A 32 17.36 4.75 0.32
C VAL A 32 17.66 3.91 -0.93
N GLU A 33 18.86 3.37 -1.05
CA GLU A 33 19.31 2.56 -2.21
C GLU A 33 18.48 1.29 -2.36
N ALA A 34 18.07 0.71 -1.23
CA ALA A 34 17.22 -0.47 -1.18
C ALA A 34 15.72 -0.14 -1.18
N LYS A 35 15.36 1.14 -1.04
CA LYS A 35 14.00 1.66 -0.84
C LYS A 35 13.27 1.02 0.34
N ILE A 36 13.98 0.82 1.44
CA ILE A 36 13.46 0.17 2.65
C ILE A 36 13.01 1.21 3.65
N PHE A 37 11.81 1.03 4.19
CA PHE A 37 11.29 1.89 5.24
C PHE A 37 10.37 1.21 6.25
N CYS A 38 10.09 1.91 7.35
CA CYS A 38 9.14 1.51 8.37
C CYS A 38 7.71 1.95 8.02
N LEU A 39 6.83 1.01 7.73
CA LEU A 39 5.41 1.26 7.50
C LEU A 39 4.64 1.26 8.83
N ASN A 40 4.05 2.39 9.23
CA ASN A 40 3.49 2.57 10.58
C ASN A 40 1.99 2.30 10.69
N TRP A 41 1.55 1.80 11.85
CA TRP A 41 0.15 1.75 12.30
C TRP A 41 -0.05 2.70 13.47
N ARG A 42 -1.28 3.20 13.64
CA ARG A 42 -1.55 4.34 14.54
C ARG A 42 -1.25 4.08 16.00
N ASP A 43 -1.62 2.91 16.52
CA ASP A 43 -1.44 2.63 17.93
C ASP A 43 -1.35 1.11 18.20
N ILE A 44 -1.01 0.79 19.46
CA ILE A 44 -0.82 -0.58 19.94
C ILE A 44 -2.03 -1.49 19.74
N LYS A 45 -3.25 -0.94 19.71
CA LYS A 45 -4.48 -1.73 19.50
C LYS A 45 -4.56 -2.28 18.07
N GLN A 46 -3.80 -1.70 17.14
CA GLN A 46 -3.71 -2.16 15.76
C GLN A 46 -2.61 -3.21 15.53
N LYS A 47 -1.89 -3.65 16.57
CA LYS A 47 -0.85 -4.68 16.46
C LYS A 47 -1.34 -5.93 15.72
N SER A 48 -2.52 -6.43 16.07
CA SER A 48 -3.11 -7.61 15.42
C SER A 48 -3.45 -7.37 13.95
N ASN A 49 -3.75 -6.14 13.54
CA ASN A 49 -3.93 -5.79 12.12
C ASN A 49 -2.57 -5.73 11.40
N ALA A 50 -1.55 -5.15 12.03
CA ALA A 50 -0.20 -5.07 11.50
C ALA A 50 0.46 -6.44 11.30
N GLN A 51 0.05 -7.46 12.08
CA GLN A 51 0.53 -8.85 11.94
C GLN A 51 -0.06 -9.62 10.76
N LYS A 52 -1.15 -9.12 10.13
CA LYS A 52 -1.87 -9.91 9.11
C LYS A 52 -1.06 -10.14 7.81
N PRO A 53 -0.35 -9.14 7.26
CA PRO A 53 0.49 -9.38 6.08
C PRO A 53 1.71 -10.21 6.44
N SER A 54 2.00 -11.24 5.65
CA SER A 54 3.16 -12.11 5.83
C SER A 54 4.36 -11.65 5.02
N LYS A 55 5.55 -12.14 5.35
CA LYS A 55 6.77 -11.94 4.58
C LYS A 55 6.58 -12.26 3.10
N GLY A 56 7.02 -11.36 2.25
CA GLY A 56 6.92 -11.43 0.80
C GLY A 56 5.54 -11.08 0.24
N ASP A 57 4.53 -10.84 1.08
CA ASP A 57 3.27 -10.27 0.60
C ASP A 57 3.49 -8.86 0.04
N LEU A 58 2.65 -8.47 -0.92
CA LEU A 58 2.66 -7.12 -1.47
C LEU A 58 1.42 -6.33 -1.07
N MET A 59 1.61 -5.03 -0.86
CA MET A 59 0.57 -4.08 -0.47
C MET A 59 0.62 -2.82 -1.32
N ILE A 60 -0.54 -2.35 -1.78
CA ILE A 60 -0.70 -0.99 -2.30
C ILE A 60 -0.88 -0.01 -1.14
N LEU A 61 -0.12 1.09 -1.19
CA LEU A 61 -0.31 2.22 -0.29
C LEU A 61 -1.09 3.33 -0.98
N LEU A 62 -2.22 3.70 -0.38
CA LEU A 62 -3.02 4.86 -0.77
C LEU A 62 -2.71 6.06 0.12
N GLN A 63 -2.74 7.25 -0.46
CA GLN A 63 -2.72 8.49 0.30
C GLN A 63 -3.54 9.54 -0.44
N ARG A 64 -4.52 10.15 0.23
CA ARG A 64 -5.42 11.16 -0.39
C ARG A 64 -5.99 10.66 -1.73
N ALA A 65 -6.49 9.42 -1.76
CA ALA A 65 -7.00 8.75 -2.95
C ALA A 65 -5.98 8.51 -4.08
N LYS A 66 -4.68 8.70 -3.85
CA LYS A 66 -3.62 8.40 -4.82
C LYS A 66 -2.86 7.14 -4.42
N VAL A 67 -2.56 6.26 -5.38
CA VAL A 67 -1.63 5.13 -5.22
C VAL A 67 -0.22 5.67 -5.24
N THR A 68 0.50 5.51 -4.13
CA THR A 68 1.83 6.09 -3.94
C THR A 68 2.94 5.06 -4.04
N HIS A 69 2.68 3.83 -3.56
CA HIS A 69 3.68 2.77 -3.50
C HIS A 69 3.02 1.41 -3.69
N ILE A 70 3.82 0.47 -4.19
CA ILE A 70 3.63 -0.96 -3.92
C ILE A 70 4.82 -1.40 -3.08
N VAL A 71 4.53 -2.02 -1.94
CA VAL A 71 5.55 -2.44 -0.98
C VAL A 71 5.53 -3.94 -0.76
N GLU A 72 6.70 -4.52 -0.50
CA GLU A 72 6.91 -5.90 -0.08
C GLU A 72 7.27 -5.96 1.41
N PHE A 73 6.64 -6.86 2.16
CA PHE A 73 7.01 -7.12 3.57
C PHE A 73 8.28 -7.96 3.65
N LEU A 74 9.29 -7.51 4.41
CA LEU A 74 10.60 -8.19 4.46
C LEU A 74 10.73 -9.28 5.53
N ASP A 75 9.90 -9.21 6.56
CA ASP A 75 9.79 -10.17 7.66
C ASP A 75 8.33 -10.33 8.09
N ASP A 76 8.07 -11.16 9.10
CA ASP A 76 6.76 -11.35 9.73
C ASP A 76 6.63 -10.56 11.05
N GLU A 77 7.66 -9.79 11.42
CA GLU A 77 7.79 -9.19 12.74
C GLU A 77 7.06 -7.85 12.82
N VAL A 78 6.34 -7.64 13.92
CA VAL A 78 5.77 -6.32 14.26
C VAL A 78 6.64 -5.68 15.32
N TYR A 79 7.28 -4.59 14.93
CA TYR A 79 8.09 -3.79 15.82
C TYR A 79 7.25 -2.72 16.51
N ASP A 80 7.67 -2.35 17.71
CA ASP A 80 7.06 -1.30 18.52
C ASP A 80 8.19 -0.46 19.12
N ASN A 81 8.16 0.85 18.87
CA ASN A 81 9.13 1.77 19.47
C ASN A 81 8.58 2.51 20.70
N SER A 82 7.37 2.16 21.17
CA SER A 82 6.66 2.54 22.41
C SER A 82 6.77 3.99 22.93
N LEU A 83 7.28 4.93 22.12
CA LEU A 83 7.60 6.29 22.52
C LEU A 83 6.59 7.33 21.99
N ASP A 84 5.71 7.00 21.02
CA ASP A 84 4.81 7.97 20.36
C ASP A 84 3.48 7.38 19.84
N GLU A 85 2.54 8.25 19.47
CA GLU A 85 1.45 7.89 18.53
C GLU A 85 2.13 7.43 17.23
N TRP A 86 1.68 6.31 16.64
CA TRP A 86 2.31 5.59 15.52
C TRP A 86 3.50 4.67 15.86
N SER A 87 3.56 4.17 17.10
CA SER A 87 4.71 3.40 17.58
C SER A 87 4.93 2.04 16.93
N ILE A 88 3.90 1.48 16.29
CA ILE A 88 3.95 0.17 15.66
C ILE A 88 4.34 0.30 14.19
N TYR A 89 5.27 -0.54 13.74
CA TYR A 89 5.65 -0.60 12.34
C TYR A 89 6.03 -2.00 11.83
N ARG A 90 6.05 -2.13 10.50
CA ARG A 90 6.58 -3.26 9.74
C ARG A 90 7.72 -2.77 8.84
N VAL A 91 8.75 -3.58 8.65
CA VAL A 91 9.83 -3.26 7.70
C VAL A 91 9.42 -3.70 6.30
N VAL A 92 9.35 -2.75 5.38
CA VAL A 92 8.92 -2.98 4.00
C VAL A 92 9.89 -2.40 2.98
N LYS A 93 9.86 -2.94 1.76
CA LYS A 93 10.60 -2.42 0.61
C LYS A 93 9.64 -1.90 -0.44
N ALA A 94 9.83 -0.67 -0.93
CA ALA A 94 9.12 -0.21 -2.12
C ALA A 94 9.61 -0.96 -3.35
N VAL A 95 8.74 -1.80 -3.90
CA VAL A 95 8.98 -2.52 -5.15
C VAL A 95 8.47 -1.73 -6.37
N TRP A 96 7.57 -0.77 -6.14
CA TRP A 96 7.21 0.25 -7.13
C TRP A 96 6.91 1.59 -6.44
N MET A 97 7.29 2.67 -7.14
CA MET A 97 6.98 4.08 -6.87
C MET A 97 6.83 4.78 -8.22
N PRO A 98 6.02 5.85 -8.35
CA PRO A 98 5.94 6.60 -9.58
C PRO A 98 7.30 7.16 -10.01
N SER A 99 7.52 7.23 -11.32
CA SER A 99 8.77 7.70 -11.91
C SER A 99 9.11 9.14 -11.53
N LYS A 100 10.40 9.47 -11.56
CA LYS A 100 10.88 10.84 -11.33
C LYS A 100 10.20 11.80 -12.31
N GLY A 101 9.56 12.85 -11.78
CA GLY A 101 8.83 13.86 -12.56
C GLY A 101 7.30 13.69 -12.52
N ILE A 102 6.78 12.58 -11.99
CA ILE A 102 5.35 12.46 -11.70
C ILE A 102 5.04 13.21 -10.41
N MET A 103 4.15 14.19 -10.51
CA MET A 103 3.70 14.99 -9.38
C MET A 103 2.65 14.23 -8.57
N TRP A 104 2.52 14.58 -7.29
CA TRP A 104 1.62 13.90 -6.36
C TRP A 104 0.14 14.02 -6.75
N ASP A 105 -0.22 15.06 -7.50
CA ASP A 105 -1.56 15.37 -7.96
C ASP A 105 -1.91 14.71 -9.31
N ASP A 106 -0.97 14.02 -9.96
CA ASP A 106 -1.18 13.35 -11.25
C ASP A 106 -2.40 12.40 -11.20
N ASP A 107 -3.35 12.61 -12.11
CA ASP A 107 -4.61 11.86 -12.17
C ASP A 107 -4.41 10.38 -12.47
N ARG A 108 -3.30 10.01 -13.12
CA ARG A 108 -2.95 8.61 -13.38
C ARG A 108 -2.69 7.83 -12.09
N LEU A 109 -2.35 8.54 -11.01
CA LEU A 109 -2.15 7.95 -9.68
C LEU A 109 -3.46 7.77 -8.90
N HIS A 110 -4.59 8.28 -9.39
CA HIS A 110 -5.85 8.19 -8.65
C HIS A 110 -6.27 6.73 -8.45
N GLN A 111 -6.80 6.39 -7.28
CA GLN A 111 -7.20 5.02 -6.92
C GLN A 111 -8.20 4.43 -7.93
N LYS A 112 -9.04 5.27 -8.54
CA LYS A 112 -9.96 4.86 -9.62
C LYS A 112 -9.21 4.21 -10.79
N GLU A 113 -8.04 4.72 -11.16
CA GLU A 113 -7.24 4.18 -12.25
C GLU A 113 -6.70 2.78 -11.95
N PHE A 114 -6.46 2.47 -10.68
CA PHE A 114 -5.93 1.18 -10.24
C PHE A 114 -7.04 0.19 -9.90
N PHE A 115 -8.11 0.65 -9.26
CA PHE A 115 -9.12 -0.24 -8.70
C PHE A 115 -10.45 -0.23 -9.47
N GLY A 116 -10.66 0.71 -10.39
CA GLY A 116 -11.93 0.92 -11.08
C GLY A 116 -13.01 1.58 -10.20
N LEU A 117 -12.66 1.97 -8.97
CA LEU A 117 -13.60 2.50 -7.97
C LEU A 117 -13.07 3.81 -7.37
N ASP A 118 -13.97 4.74 -7.09
CA ASP A 118 -13.63 6.07 -6.57
C ASP A 118 -13.27 6.08 -5.07
N TYR A 119 -13.63 5.03 -4.34
CA TYR A 119 -13.29 4.85 -2.92
C TYR A 119 -13.04 3.37 -2.61
N ILE A 120 -11.92 3.07 -1.94
CA ILE A 120 -11.56 1.71 -1.54
C ILE A 120 -11.50 1.58 -0.02
N VAL A 121 -10.60 2.33 0.63
CA VAL A 121 -10.42 2.35 2.09
C VAL A 121 -10.05 3.75 2.56
N GLY A 122 -10.53 4.14 3.74
CA GLY A 122 -10.24 5.45 4.36
C GLY A 122 -9.55 5.36 5.71
N ASP A 123 -9.53 4.19 6.34
CA ASP A 123 -8.86 3.96 7.62
C ASP A 123 -7.37 3.61 7.43
N GLY A 124 -6.62 3.56 8.53
CA GLY A 124 -5.19 3.23 8.53
C GLY A 124 -4.88 1.72 8.58
N HIS A 125 -5.87 0.85 8.43
CA HIS A 125 -5.68 -0.59 8.55
C HIS A 125 -5.20 -1.21 7.24
N ALA A 126 -4.52 -2.34 7.35
CA ALA A 126 -4.34 -3.27 6.24
C ALA A 126 -5.63 -4.07 6.00
N HIS A 127 -6.08 -4.05 4.76
CA HIS A 127 -7.24 -4.80 4.27
C HIS A 127 -6.81 -5.83 3.24
N SER A 128 -7.34 -7.05 3.36
CA SER A 128 -7.08 -8.14 2.41
C SER A 128 -8.01 -8.02 1.22
N LEU A 129 -7.45 -7.99 0.02
CA LEU A 129 -8.14 -8.13 -1.26
C LEU A 129 -8.37 -9.61 -1.64
N ALA A 130 -7.70 -10.54 -0.96
CA ALA A 130 -7.87 -11.98 -1.19
C ALA A 130 -8.99 -12.62 -0.34
N ASP A 131 -9.46 -11.93 0.70
CA ASP A 131 -10.54 -12.43 1.56
C ASP A 131 -11.90 -12.01 0.96
N ASN A 132 -12.66 -12.97 0.43
CA ASN A 132 -13.97 -12.76 -0.18
C ASN A 132 -15.03 -12.22 0.79
N ASN A 133 -14.81 -12.36 2.11
CA ASN A 133 -15.72 -11.81 3.13
C ASN A 133 -15.36 -10.37 3.53
N LYS A 134 -14.35 -9.78 2.89
CA LYS A 134 -13.91 -8.39 3.07
C LYS A 134 -14.00 -7.67 1.74
N MET A 135 -13.99 -6.34 1.75
CA MET A 135 -13.93 -5.53 0.51
C MET A 135 -15.03 -5.88 -0.52
N PRO A 136 -16.32 -5.86 -0.16
CA PRO A 136 -17.40 -6.33 -1.05
C PRO A 136 -17.45 -5.59 -2.38
N GLN A 137 -17.24 -4.26 -2.38
CA GLN A 137 -17.23 -3.46 -3.61
C GLN A 137 -16.08 -3.85 -4.56
N PHE A 138 -14.91 -4.20 -4.01
CA PHE A 138 -13.79 -4.67 -4.81
C PHE A 138 -14.13 -6.00 -5.51
N HIS A 139 -14.68 -6.95 -4.76
CA HIS A 139 -15.03 -8.27 -5.30
C HIS A 139 -16.19 -8.19 -6.28
N GLU A 140 -17.21 -7.39 -6.01
CA GLU A 140 -18.31 -7.14 -6.94
C GLU A 140 -17.77 -6.63 -8.28
N TYR A 141 -16.85 -5.68 -8.26
CA TYR A 141 -16.27 -5.13 -9.48
C TYR A 141 -15.30 -6.10 -10.18
N TRP A 142 -14.35 -6.71 -9.46
CA TRP A 142 -13.26 -7.47 -10.08
C TRP A 142 -13.60 -8.93 -10.37
N ASN A 143 -14.60 -9.54 -9.72
CA ASN A 143 -14.95 -10.94 -9.99
C ASN A 143 -15.40 -11.18 -11.44
N GLN A 144 -16.06 -10.20 -12.07
CA GLN A 144 -16.39 -10.24 -13.51
C GLN A 144 -15.16 -10.09 -14.43
N TYR A 145 -14.01 -9.66 -13.90
CA TYR A 145 -12.75 -9.45 -14.62
C TYR A 145 -11.64 -10.42 -14.19
N GLY A 146 -11.98 -11.58 -13.62
CA GLY A 146 -11.00 -12.58 -13.19
C GLY A 146 -10.53 -12.44 -11.73
N GLY A 147 -11.28 -11.70 -10.91
CA GLY A 147 -11.06 -11.55 -9.47
C GLY A 147 -9.72 -10.89 -9.14
N LEU A 148 -9.09 -11.35 -8.06
CA LEU A 148 -7.80 -10.84 -7.61
C LEU A 148 -6.72 -10.93 -8.70
N SER A 149 -6.65 -12.02 -9.47
CA SER A 149 -5.68 -12.18 -10.55
C SER A 149 -5.89 -11.17 -11.68
N GLY A 150 -7.15 -10.89 -12.01
CA GLY A 150 -7.52 -9.83 -12.96
C GLY A 150 -7.07 -8.46 -12.50
N PHE A 151 -7.36 -8.13 -11.24
CA PHE A 151 -6.90 -6.89 -10.62
C PHE A 151 -5.38 -6.76 -10.63
N GLN A 152 -4.66 -7.83 -10.26
CA GLN A 152 -3.20 -7.85 -10.31
C GLN A 152 -2.72 -7.50 -11.72
N ASN A 153 -3.16 -8.22 -12.75
CA ASN A 153 -2.74 -7.93 -14.14
C ASN A 153 -2.99 -6.47 -14.55
N HIS A 154 -4.16 -5.92 -14.20
CA HIS A 154 -4.47 -4.52 -14.45
C HIS A 154 -3.50 -3.55 -13.74
N VAL A 155 -3.17 -3.82 -12.46
CA VAL A 155 -2.18 -3.03 -11.73
C VAL A 155 -0.82 -3.10 -12.42
N LEU A 156 -0.37 -4.28 -12.87
CA LEU A 156 0.90 -4.43 -13.60
C LEU A 156 0.93 -3.57 -14.86
N GLU A 157 -0.17 -3.59 -15.63
CA GLU A 157 -0.29 -2.76 -16.83
C GLU A 157 -0.27 -1.27 -16.52
N LYS A 158 -0.87 -0.83 -15.40
CA LYS A 158 -0.86 0.59 -14.99
C LYS A 158 0.53 1.04 -14.57
N ILE A 159 1.20 0.30 -13.69
CA ILE A 159 2.52 0.69 -13.16
C ILE A 159 3.65 0.65 -14.19
N THR A 160 3.47 -0.04 -15.32
CA THR A 160 4.44 -0.03 -16.43
C THR A 160 4.32 1.21 -17.32
N LYS A 161 3.22 1.97 -17.19
CA LYS A 161 2.93 3.18 -17.96
C LYS A 161 3.14 4.48 -17.16
N ILE A 162 3.51 4.35 -15.89
CA ILE A 162 3.68 5.42 -14.89
C ILE A 162 5.10 5.30 -14.33
#